data_AF-A0A2E5E2W6-F1
#
_entry.id   AF-A0A2E5E2W6-F1
#
_cell.length_a   1.000
_cell.length_b   1.000
_cell.length_c   1.000
_cell.angle_alpha   90.00
_cell.angle_beta   90.00
_cell.angle_gamma   90.00
#
_symmetry.space_group_name_H-M   'P 1'
#
loop_
_entity.id
_entity.type
_entity.pdbx_description
1 polymer ?
#
loop_
_entity_poly.entity_id
_entity_poly.type
_entity_poly.pdbx_seq_one_letter_code
_entity_poly.pdbx_strand_id
1 'polypeptide(L)'
;MSYVPRRFEFFLYALIAAAATTLLAESSAAGEYGACCFEVDPNICFDAFTEEDCLNQGGTFLGPDSVCDVDGLWCTTSIGACCFNSNTCVDDVYEDDCWWTGGKFFGNESTCANEGYWCITYYGACCFGEYCVEQVEEYECEVSGGLFWYGPCDEFTDIPECVASPRGACCVGGTSCETDVTELECDQMNGQYHGDDTTECPPTCAEMVFGACCQNDVCNYMPDLVCLIQGGTFFPGEYCDPDTCTTNCIGDLDGDGLINVKDMLTLLASFGQNDGGDCDGDGDTDINDVLLLIDAWGECP
;
A
#
# COMPACT_ATOMS: atom_id res chain seq x y z
N MET A 1 -28.43 -84.12 11.22
CA MET A 1 -27.81 -85.40 11.65
C MET A 1 -27.01 -85.94 10.48
N SER A 2 -25.69 -85.90 10.57
CA SER A 2 -24.78 -86.43 9.56
C SER A 2 -24.93 -87.94 9.43
N TYR A 3 -25.00 -88.49 8.21
CA TYR A 3 -24.38 -89.79 7.83
C TYR A 3 -24.59 -90.08 6.33
N VAL A 4 -23.49 -90.48 5.68
CA VAL A 4 -23.24 -91.06 4.34
C VAL A 4 -24.14 -92.33 4.16
N PRO A 5 -24.57 -92.84 2.95
CA PRO A 5 -23.68 -93.12 1.80
C PRO A 5 -24.22 -93.36 0.35
N ARG A 6 -23.25 -93.46 -0.60
CA ARG A 6 -23.20 -94.35 -1.81
C ARG A 6 -24.17 -94.05 -2.97
N ARG A 7 -23.83 -94.25 -4.25
CA ARG A 7 -23.37 -95.51 -4.87
C ARG A 7 -23.02 -95.25 -6.36
N PHE A 8 -21.98 -95.92 -6.88
CA PHE A 8 -21.93 -96.69 -8.16
C PHE A 8 -22.31 -95.99 -9.48
N GLU A 9 -21.75 -96.28 -10.65
CA GLU A 9 -20.55 -96.92 -11.17
C GLU A 9 -20.75 -96.87 -12.71
N PHE A 10 -19.67 -96.67 -13.46
CA PHE A 10 -19.43 -97.16 -14.84
C PHE A 10 -20.23 -96.67 -16.07
N PHE A 11 -19.47 -96.69 -17.18
CA PHE A 11 -19.74 -96.51 -18.62
C PHE A 11 -19.18 -95.18 -19.16
N LEU A 12 -18.30 -95.11 -20.17
CA LEU A 12 -17.66 -96.10 -21.02
C LEU A 12 -16.56 -95.37 -21.83
N TYR A 13 -15.45 -96.04 -22.10
CA TYR A 13 -14.39 -95.66 -23.04
C TYR A 13 -14.91 -95.49 -24.48
N ALA A 14 -14.31 -94.58 -25.28
CA ALA A 14 -13.82 -94.89 -26.62
C ALA A 14 -12.99 -93.74 -27.23
N LEU A 15 -11.75 -94.05 -27.60
CA LEU A 15 -10.86 -93.25 -28.45
C LEU A 15 -11.40 -93.14 -29.89
N ILE A 16 -11.35 -91.95 -30.50
CA ILE A 16 -11.10 -91.78 -31.95
C ILE A 16 -10.26 -90.52 -32.18
N ALA A 17 -9.19 -90.69 -32.96
CA ALA A 17 -8.26 -89.66 -33.38
C ALA A 17 -8.73 -88.90 -34.64
N ALA A 18 -8.15 -87.71 -34.79
CA ALA A 18 -7.88 -86.95 -36.02
C ALA A 18 -8.98 -86.04 -36.60
N ALA A 19 -8.60 -84.75 -36.60
CA ALA A 19 -8.56 -83.83 -37.74
C ALA A 19 -9.42 -82.56 -37.61
N ALA A 20 -8.67 -81.46 -37.55
CA ALA A 20 -8.95 -80.14 -38.12
C ALA A 20 -10.08 -79.28 -37.53
N THR A 21 -9.61 -78.16 -36.98
CA THR A 21 -10.17 -76.80 -37.11
C THR A 21 -11.53 -76.52 -36.49
N THR A 22 -11.51 -75.93 -35.30
CA THR A 22 -12.32 -74.73 -34.98
C THR A 22 -11.68 -73.97 -33.81
N LEU A 23 -11.12 -72.81 -34.17
CA LEU A 23 -10.84 -71.60 -33.40
C LEU A 23 -10.74 -71.72 -31.86
N LEU A 24 -9.50 -71.72 -31.37
CA LEU A 24 -9.15 -70.76 -30.33
C LEU A 24 -8.55 -69.57 -31.07
N ALA A 25 -9.40 -68.60 -31.42
CA ALA A 25 -8.91 -67.26 -31.66
C ALA A 25 -8.42 -66.75 -30.31
N GLU A 26 -7.11 -66.81 -30.08
CA GLU A 26 -6.44 -65.72 -29.39
C GLU A 26 -6.63 -64.50 -30.30
N SER A 27 -7.81 -63.88 -30.21
CA SER A 27 -8.07 -62.61 -30.86
C SER A 27 -7.30 -61.56 -30.08
N SER A 28 -6.26 -61.04 -30.69
CA SER A 28 -5.66 -59.77 -30.33
C SER A 28 -6.76 -58.73 -30.12
N ALA A 29 -6.92 -58.20 -28.91
CA ALA A 29 -7.73 -57.02 -28.62
C ALA A 29 -7.04 -55.74 -29.13
N ALA A 30 -6.60 -55.75 -30.38
CA ALA A 30 -6.11 -54.60 -31.12
C ALA A 30 -7.14 -54.38 -32.24
N GLY A 31 -7.91 -53.30 -32.12
CA GLY A 31 -9.02 -52.97 -33.04
C GLY A 31 -10.45 -53.16 -32.51
N GLU A 32 -10.68 -53.28 -31.19
CA GLU A 32 -12.05 -53.35 -30.63
C GLU A 32 -12.51 -52.02 -30.00
N TYR A 33 -11.57 -51.13 -29.66
CA TYR A 33 -11.84 -49.86 -29.03
C TYR A 33 -11.39 -48.69 -29.92
N GLY A 34 -12.08 -47.56 -29.83
CA GLY A 34 -11.75 -46.31 -30.53
C GLY A 34 -12.45 -45.12 -29.88
N ALA A 35 -12.33 -43.95 -30.49
CA ALA A 35 -12.96 -42.72 -30.04
C ALA A 35 -14.44 -42.64 -30.45
N CYS A 36 -15.24 -42.03 -29.56
CA CYS A 36 -16.67 -41.82 -29.74
C CYS A 36 -17.01 -40.33 -29.61
N CYS A 37 -17.61 -39.76 -30.66
CA CYS A 37 -18.04 -38.37 -30.72
C CYS A 37 -19.50 -38.20 -30.33
N PHE A 38 -19.79 -37.25 -29.44
CA PHE A 38 -21.15 -36.87 -29.08
C PHE A 38 -21.41 -35.43 -29.51
N GLU A 39 -22.35 -35.27 -30.44
CA GLU A 39 -22.87 -33.97 -30.88
C GLU A 39 -23.89 -33.43 -29.85
N VAL A 40 -23.41 -33.14 -28.64
CA VAL A 40 -24.17 -32.46 -27.58
C VAL A 40 -23.61 -31.05 -27.41
N ASP A 41 -24.26 -30.17 -26.65
CA ASP A 41 -23.72 -28.83 -26.33
C ASP A 41 -23.19 -28.86 -24.89
N PRO A 42 -21.87 -28.93 -24.65
CA PRO A 42 -20.74 -28.86 -25.62
C PRO A 42 -20.42 -30.20 -26.31
N ASN A 43 -19.91 -30.16 -27.55
CA ASN A 43 -19.48 -31.36 -28.27
C ASN A 43 -18.36 -32.04 -27.46
N ILE A 44 -18.50 -33.35 -27.24
CA ILE A 44 -17.52 -34.10 -26.43
C ILE A 44 -17.07 -35.38 -27.15
N CYS A 45 -15.79 -35.69 -27.01
CA CYS A 45 -15.19 -36.92 -27.49
C CYS A 45 -14.68 -37.76 -26.31
N PHE A 46 -14.87 -39.07 -26.37
CA PHE A 46 -14.28 -40.01 -25.42
C PHE A 46 -13.52 -41.14 -26.11
N ASP A 47 -12.31 -41.43 -25.62
CA ASP A 47 -11.50 -42.57 -26.06
C ASP A 47 -11.98 -43.89 -25.45
N ALA A 48 -11.47 -44.99 -26.00
CA ALA A 48 -11.64 -46.34 -25.47
C ALA A 48 -13.11 -46.81 -25.39
N PHE A 49 -13.92 -46.48 -26.39
CA PHE A 49 -15.27 -46.98 -26.59
C PHE A 49 -15.29 -48.16 -27.55
N THR A 50 -16.18 -49.13 -27.32
CA THR A 50 -16.56 -50.09 -28.37
C THR A 50 -17.54 -49.43 -29.33
N GLU A 51 -17.63 -49.93 -30.58
CA GLU A 51 -18.63 -49.46 -31.54
C GLU A 51 -20.06 -49.59 -30.98
N GLU A 52 -20.36 -50.71 -30.31
CA GLU A 52 -21.65 -50.96 -29.69
C GLU A 52 -21.96 -49.96 -28.57
N ASP A 53 -21.02 -49.72 -27.65
CA ASP A 53 -21.21 -48.79 -26.54
C ASP A 53 -21.38 -47.35 -27.00
N CYS A 54 -20.66 -46.96 -28.06
CA CYS A 54 -20.74 -45.62 -28.64
C CYS A 54 -22.11 -45.37 -29.28
N LEU A 55 -22.57 -46.31 -30.11
CA LEU A 55 -23.86 -46.22 -30.80
C LEU A 55 -25.03 -46.31 -29.80
N ASN A 56 -24.93 -47.15 -28.78
CA ASN A 56 -25.97 -47.29 -27.74
C ASN A 56 -26.13 -46.01 -26.91
N GLN A 57 -25.07 -45.21 -26.77
CA GLN A 57 -25.10 -43.91 -26.10
C GLN A 57 -25.46 -42.74 -27.04
N GLY A 58 -25.73 -43.02 -28.32
CA GLY A 58 -26.12 -42.02 -29.31
C GLY A 58 -24.95 -41.21 -29.89
N GLY A 59 -23.71 -41.68 -29.71
CA GLY A 59 -22.52 -41.09 -30.30
C GLY A 59 -22.19 -41.64 -31.70
N THR A 60 -21.25 -40.99 -32.36
CA THR A 60 -20.67 -41.41 -33.65
C THR A 60 -19.31 -42.06 -33.38
N PHE A 61 -19.19 -43.35 -33.69
CA PHE A 61 -17.93 -44.09 -33.53
C PHE A 61 -16.97 -43.74 -34.68
N LEU A 62 -15.75 -43.34 -34.35
CA LEU A 62 -14.77 -42.85 -35.33
C LEU A 62 -13.95 -43.97 -35.99
N GLY A 63 -14.13 -45.21 -35.51
CA GLY A 63 -13.45 -46.39 -35.99
C GLY A 63 -12.47 -46.96 -34.97
N PRO A 64 -12.01 -48.20 -35.17
CA PRO A 64 -11.08 -48.86 -34.27
C PRO A 64 -9.72 -48.14 -34.23
N ASP A 65 -9.10 -48.12 -33.06
CA ASP A 65 -7.81 -47.46 -32.74
C ASP A 65 -7.79 -45.94 -32.97
N SER A 66 -8.94 -45.32 -33.27
CA SER A 66 -9.07 -43.87 -33.31
C SER A 66 -8.93 -43.26 -31.93
N VAL A 67 -8.41 -42.02 -31.87
CA VAL A 67 -8.26 -41.25 -30.63
C VAL A 67 -8.85 -39.85 -30.77
N CYS A 68 -9.37 -39.28 -29.69
CA CYS A 68 -10.01 -37.97 -29.69
C CYS A 68 -9.05 -36.85 -30.13
N ASP A 69 -7.80 -36.92 -29.71
CA ASP A 69 -6.76 -35.93 -30.03
C ASP A 69 -6.39 -35.84 -31.52
N VAL A 70 -6.83 -36.80 -32.34
CA VAL A 70 -6.50 -36.84 -33.78
C VAL A 70 -7.77 -36.95 -34.62
N ASP A 71 -8.61 -37.93 -34.34
CA ASP A 71 -9.77 -38.27 -35.16
C ASP A 71 -11.04 -37.54 -34.70
N GLY A 72 -11.11 -37.17 -33.41
CA GLY A 72 -12.28 -36.59 -32.74
C GLY A 72 -12.26 -35.07 -32.59
N LEU A 73 -11.26 -34.37 -33.12
CA LEU A 73 -11.08 -32.92 -32.94
C LEU A 73 -12.30 -32.09 -33.38
N TRP A 74 -13.08 -32.59 -34.35
CA TRP A 74 -14.29 -31.92 -34.83
C TRP A 74 -15.47 -31.99 -33.85
N CYS A 75 -15.38 -32.86 -32.83
CA CYS A 75 -16.40 -33.07 -31.80
C CYS A 75 -15.83 -32.86 -30.39
N THR A 76 -14.66 -32.24 -30.26
CA THR A 76 -14.14 -31.75 -28.97
C THR A 76 -14.40 -30.24 -28.91
N THR A 77 -15.00 -29.74 -27.83
CA THR A 77 -14.93 -28.29 -27.58
C THR A 77 -13.55 -27.90 -27.09
N SER A 78 -12.84 -27.13 -27.91
CA SER A 78 -11.59 -26.47 -27.50
C SER A 78 -11.94 -25.28 -26.59
N ILE A 79 -11.66 -25.42 -25.30
CA ILE A 79 -11.78 -24.33 -24.32
C ILE A 79 -10.37 -23.94 -23.89
N GLY A 80 -10.08 -22.64 -23.86
CA GLY A 80 -8.79 -22.14 -23.44
C GLY A 80 -8.78 -20.62 -23.33
N ALA A 81 -7.61 -20.04 -23.17
CA ALA A 81 -7.47 -18.60 -23.10
C ALA A 81 -7.74 -17.95 -24.47
N CYS A 82 -8.31 -16.75 -24.43
CA CYS A 82 -8.50 -15.90 -25.60
C CYS A 82 -7.96 -14.49 -25.37
N CYS A 83 -7.25 -13.97 -26.38
CA CYS A 83 -6.75 -12.61 -26.39
C CYS A 83 -7.65 -11.65 -27.17
N PHE A 84 -8.17 -10.61 -26.50
CA PHE A 84 -8.93 -9.52 -27.11
C PHE A 84 -8.14 -8.21 -27.14
N ASN A 85 -8.32 -7.43 -28.20
CA ASN A 85 -7.79 -6.06 -28.36
C ASN A 85 -6.29 -5.90 -28.03
N SER A 86 -5.50 -6.98 -28.14
CA SER A 86 -4.07 -7.02 -27.87
C SER A 86 -3.63 -6.76 -26.42
N ASN A 87 -4.55 -6.64 -25.45
CA ASN A 87 -4.22 -6.37 -24.05
C ASN A 87 -5.20 -6.94 -23.02
N THR A 88 -6.25 -7.65 -23.46
CA THR A 88 -7.27 -8.24 -22.57
C THR A 88 -7.30 -9.74 -22.77
N CYS A 89 -6.77 -10.50 -21.82
CA CYS A 89 -6.83 -11.97 -21.84
C CYS A 89 -7.98 -12.49 -20.97
N VAL A 90 -8.73 -13.48 -21.48
CA VAL A 90 -9.83 -14.14 -20.76
C VAL A 90 -9.66 -15.66 -20.83
N ASP A 91 -9.74 -16.34 -19.69
CA ASP A 91 -9.71 -17.80 -19.55
C ASP A 91 -11.06 -18.45 -19.88
N ASP A 92 -11.05 -19.77 -20.09
CA ASP A 92 -12.24 -20.61 -20.28
C ASP A 92 -13.17 -20.16 -21.43
N VAL A 93 -12.58 -19.71 -22.55
CA VAL A 93 -13.30 -19.26 -23.75
C VAL A 93 -13.30 -20.36 -24.80
N TYR A 94 -14.44 -20.58 -25.46
CA TYR A 94 -14.53 -21.45 -26.62
C TYR A 94 -13.72 -20.89 -27.80
N GLU A 95 -12.98 -21.74 -28.50
CA GLU A 95 -12.19 -21.34 -29.68
C GLU A 95 -13.02 -20.55 -30.71
N ASP A 96 -14.24 -21.01 -31.00
CA ASP A 96 -15.16 -20.34 -31.93
C ASP A 96 -15.60 -18.95 -31.43
N ASP A 97 -15.91 -18.82 -30.14
CA ASP A 97 -16.28 -17.53 -29.53
C ASP A 97 -15.11 -16.55 -29.57
N CYS A 98 -13.89 -17.06 -29.33
CA CYS A 98 -12.66 -16.29 -29.42
C CYS A 98 -12.45 -15.73 -30.83
N TRP A 99 -12.67 -16.54 -31.87
CA TRP A 99 -12.55 -16.09 -33.25
C TRP A 99 -13.68 -15.16 -33.70
N TRP A 100 -14.92 -15.44 -33.29
CA TRP A 100 -16.09 -14.63 -33.65
C TRP A 100 -16.01 -13.20 -33.12
N THR A 101 -15.36 -13.03 -31.97
CA THR A 101 -15.11 -11.72 -31.35
C THR A 101 -13.81 -11.06 -31.84
N GLY A 102 -13.11 -11.68 -32.81
CA GLY A 102 -11.88 -11.15 -33.40
C GLY A 102 -10.64 -11.30 -32.52
N GLY A 103 -10.70 -12.19 -31.51
CA GLY A 103 -9.59 -12.51 -30.63
C GLY A 103 -8.66 -13.58 -31.19
N LYS A 104 -7.51 -13.74 -30.53
CA LYS A 104 -6.53 -14.80 -30.82
C LYS A 104 -6.59 -15.87 -29.74
N PHE A 105 -6.97 -17.09 -30.13
CA PHE A 105 -7.03 -18.26 -29.26
C PHE A 105 -5.63 -18.83 -29.02
N PHE A 106 -5.34 -19.21 -27.78
CA PHE A 106 -4.01 -19.70 -27.39
C PHE A 106 -3.86 -21.23 -27.49
N GLY A 107 -4.97 -21.95 -27.65
CA GLY A 107 -5.00 -23.41 -27.72
C GLY A 107 -5.88 -24.00 -26.63
N ASN A 108 -6.23 -25.27 -26.77
CA ASN A 108 -7.04 -25.97 -25.78
C ASN A 108 -6.31 -26.07 -24.43
N GLU A 109 -7.05 -25.92 -23.33
CA GLU A 109 -6.57 -25.91 -21.93
C GLU A 109 -5.55 -24.81 -21.58
N SER A 110 -5.26 -23.91 -22.53
CA SER A 110 -4.39 -22.77 -22.26
C SER A 110 -5.03 -21.81 -21.25
N THR A 111 -4.18 -21.09 -20.53
CA THR A 111 -4.57 -20.08 -19.55
C THR A 111 -3.86 -18.75 -19.82
N CYS A 112 -4.46 -17.65 -19.39
CA CYS A 112 -3.88 -16.33 -19.47
C CYS A 112 -2.59 -16.21 -18.66
N ALA A 113 -2.48 -16.97 -17.57
CA ALA A 113 -1.29 -16.99 -16.73
C ALA A 113 -0.09 -17.67 -17.38
N ASN A 114 -0.30 -18.73 -18.18
CA ASN A 114 0.79 -19.56 -18.70
C ASN A 114 1.10 -19.29 -20.18
N GLU A 115 0.08 -19.08 -21.03
CA GLU A 115 0.23 -18.88 -22.47
C GLU A 115 -0.18 -17.48 -22.94
N GLY A 116 -1.01 -16.79 -22.16
CA GLY A 116 -1.56 -15.47 -22.47
C GLY A 116 -0.74 -14.27 -21.98
N TYR A 117 0.46 -14.48 -21.45
CA TYR A 117 1.31 -13.42 -20.88
C TYR A 117 1.66 -12.30 -21.87
N TRP A 118 1.74 -12.59 -23.19
CA TRP A 118 1.97 -11.55 -24.20
C TRP A 118 0.72 -10.77 -24.59
N CYS A 119 -0.46 -11.18 -24.12
CA CYS A 119 -1.73 -10.48 -24.32
C CYS A 119 -2.17 -9.65 -23.12
N ILE A 120 -1.34 -9.58 -22.07
CA ILE A 120 -1.54 -8.63 -20.98
C ILE A 120 -0.42 -7.59 -21.08
N THR A 121 -0.81 -6.34 -21.27
CA THR A 121 0.12 -5.22 -21.13
C THR A 121 0.43 -5.06 -19.65
N TYR A 122 1.66 -5.32 -19.23
CA TYR A 122 2.08 -5.13 -17.85
C TYR A 122 2.32 -3.63 -17.61
N TYR A 123 1.53 -3.04 -16.71
CA TYR A 123 1.81 -1.72 -16.14
C TYR A 123 2.47 -1.90 -14.79
N GLY A 124 3.50 -1.09 -14.53
CA GLY A 124 4.28 -1.18 -13.32
C GLY A 124 5.16 0.06 -13.14
N ALA A 125 6.10 -0.05 -12.23
CA ALA A 125 7.10 0.97 -11.99
C ALA A 125 8.27 0.83 -12.98
N CYS A 126 8.75 1.94 -13.51
CA CYS A 126 9.91 2.02 -14.38
C CYS A 126 11.00 2.86 -13.75
N CYS A 127 12.15 2.25 -13.52
CA CYS A 127 13.30 2.89 -12.88
C CYS A 127 14.35 3.34 -13.90
N PHE A 128 14.78 4.59 -13.82
CA PHE A 128 15.82 5.19 -14.66
C PHE A 128 17.10 5.55 -13.89
N GLY A 129 17.34 4.88 -12.76
CA GLY A 129 18.56 4.97 -11.97
C GLY A 129 18.68 6.15 -10.99
N GLU A 130 17.91 7.24 -11.13
CA GLU A 130 17.80 8.28 -10.08
C GLU A 130 16.35 8.63 -9.74
N TYR A 131 15.41 8.10 -10.52
CA TYR A 131 13.98 8.33 -10.36
C TYR A 131 13.21 7.13 -10.88
N CYS A 132 11.99 7.00 -10.39
CA CYS A 132 11.06 5.94 -10.71
C CYS A 132 9.72 6.53 -11.13
N VAL A 133 9.12 5.96 -12.18
CA VAL A 133 7.83 6.41 -12.74
C VAL A 133 6.83 5.26 -12.67
N GLU A 134 5.66 5.50 -12.11
CA GLU A 134 4.60 4.49 -12.00
C GLU A 134 3.70 4.43 -13.24
N GLN A 135 2.96 3.33 -13.37
CA GLN A 135 1.97 3.11 -14.45
C GLN A 135 2.59 3.19 -15.85
N VAL A 136 3.84 2.73 -15.99
CA VAL A 136 4.54 2.63 -17.27
C VAL A 136 4.34 1.22 -17.81
N GLU A 137 4.10 1.09 -19.11
CA GLU A 137 4.07 -0.21 -19.79
C GLU A 137 5.48 -0.82 -19.83
N GLU A 138 5.61 -2.12 -19.54
CA GLU A 138 6.90 -2.83 -19.49
C GLU A 138 7.75 -2.59 -20.74
N TYR A 139 7.16 -2.72 -21.93
CA TYR A 139 7.86 -2.48 -23.19
C TYR A 139 8.38 -1.04 -23.31
N GLU A 140 7.55 -0.04 -22.98
CA GLU A 140 7.93 1.38 -23.02
C GLU A 140 9.02 1.70 -21.99
N CYS A 141 9.00 1.02 -20.84
CA CYS A 141 10.04 1.14 -19.83
C CYS A 141 11.40 0.66 -20.36
N GLU A 142 11.44 -0.56 -20.89
CA GLU A 142 12.68 -1.19 -21.36
C GLU A 142 13.27 -0.49 -22.59
N VAL A 143 12.43 -0.09 -23.56
CA VAL A 143 12.91 0.64 -24.75
C VAL A 143 13.37 2.06 -24.45
N SER A 144 12.89 2.65 -23.36
CA SER A 144 13.38 3.92 -22.83
C SER A 144 14.68 3.76 -22.01
N GLY A 145 15.18 2.53 -21.85
CA GLY A 145 16.38 2.22 -21.08
C GLY A 145 16.17 2.16 -19.57
N GLY A 146 14.91 2.06 -19.12
CA GLY A 146 14.57 1.86 -17.72
C GLY A 146 14.50 0.38 -17.35
N LEU A 147 14.46 0.10 -16.05
CA LEU A 147 14.28 -1.22 -15.48
C LEU A 147 12.87 -1.34 -14.90
N PHE A 148 12.10 -2.30 -15.41
CA PHE A 148 10.69 -2.50 -15.06
C PHE A 148 10.50 -3.33 -13.79
N TRP A 149 9.48 -3.00 -13.01
CA TRP A 149 9.05 -3.74 -11.83
C TRP A 149 7.53 -3.83 -11.75
N TYR A 150 7.02 -5.01 -11.39
CA TYR A 150 5.58 -5.30 -11.34
C TYR A 150 4.85 -4.63 -10.16
N GLY A 151 5.60 -4.11 -9.18
CA GLY A 151 5.08 -3.38 -8.02
C GLY A 151 5.23 -1.86 -8.15
N PRO A 152 4.74 -1.10 -7.15
CA PRO A 152 4.96 0.34 -7.04
C PRO A 152 6.43 0.70 -6.80
N CYS A 153 6.77 1.99 -6.95
CA CYS A 153 8.16 2.45 -6.85
C CYS A 153 8.76 2.27 -5.44
N ASP A 154 7.94 2.29 -4.39
CA ASP A 154 8.33 2.10 -2.99
C ASP A 154 8.68 0.65 -2.63
N GLU A 155 8.36 -0.32 -3.49
CA GLU A 155 8.70 -1.74 -3.31
C GLU A 155 10.04 -2.15 -3.96
N PHE A 156 10.77 -1.22 -4.60
CA PHE A 156 12.13 -1.48 -5.10
C PHE A 156 13.14 -1.63 -3.94
N THR A 157 13.21 -2.81 -3.34
CA THR A 157 14.15 -3.08 -2.23
C THR A 157 15.53 -3.54 -2.68
N ASP A 158 15.68 -3.93 -3.95
CA ASP A 158 16.80 -4.76 -4.41
C ASP A 158 17.73 -4.06 -5.41
N ILE A 159 17.41 -2.82 -5.82
CA ILE A 159 18.18 -2.07 -6.82
C ILE A 159 18.70 -0.77 -6.19
N PRO A 160 20.02 -0.63 -5.97
CA PRO A 160 20.64 0.49 -5.24
C PRO A 160 20.45 1.89 -5.85
N GLU A 161 19.80 2.01 -7.00
CA GLU A 161 19.65 3.24 -7.79
C GLU A 161 18.17 3.59 -8.08
N CYS A 162 17.20 2.73 -7.71
CA CYS A 162 15.77 3.02 -7.92
C CYS A 162 15.10 3.68 -6.72
N VAL A 163 15.89 4.27 -5.81
CA VAL A 163 15.35 5.01 -4.68
C VAL A 163 14.60 6.21 -5.23
N ALA A 164 13.32 6.33 -4.87
CA ALA A 164 12.57 7.56 -5.08
C ALA A 164 13.48 8.75 -4.71
N SER A 165 13.61 9.74 -5.61
CA SER A 165 14.52 10.87 -5.38
C SER A 165 14.34 11.34 -3.94
N PRO A 166 15.40 11.39 -3.13
CA PRO A 166 15.25 11.57 -1.70
C PRO A 166 14.34 12.77 -1.39
N ARG A 167 13.30 12.53 -0.60
CA ARG A 167 12.26 13.51 -0.28
C ARG A 167 12.43 13.98 1.14
N GLY A 168 12.07 15.22 1.38
CA GLY A 168 12.22 15.85 2.68
C GLY A 168 11.38 17.10 2.82
N ALA A 169 11.62 17.84 3.88
CA ALA A 169 10.99 19.11 4.19
C ALA A 169 11.73 20.27 3.51
N CYS A 170 10.96 21.20 2.95
CA CYS A 170 11.43 22.41 2.31
C CYS A 170 10.81 23.66 2.95
N CYS A 171 11.67 24.58 3.35
CA CYS A 171 11.30 25.86 3.94
C CYS A 171 11.25 26.95 2.87
N VAL A 172 10.05 27.31 2.42
CA VAL A 172 9.85 28.28 1.34
C VAL A 172 9.53 29.66 1.91
N GLY A 173 10.30 30.67 1.52
CA GLY A 173 10.08 32.07 1.93
C GLY A 173 10.22 32.33 3.43
N GLY A 174 10.78 31.38 4.20
CA GLY A 174 10.96 31.46 5.65
C GLY A 174 9.66 31.32 6.47
N THR A 175 8.53 31.01 5.84
CA THR A 175 7.22 30.94 6.50
C THR A 175 6.33 29.79 6.04
N SER A 176 6.59 29.18 4.88
CA SER A 176 5.84 28.03 4.38
C SER A 176 6.69 26.77 4.54
N CYS A 177 6.08 25.72 5.07
CA CYS A 177 6.68 24.40 5.15
C CYS A 177 6.00 23.46 4.16
N GLU A 178 6.75 23.05 3.13
CA GLU A 178 6.32 22.00 2.21
C GLU A 178 7.05 20.71 2.59
N THR A 179 6.30 19.67 2.96
CA THR A 179 6.86 18.34 3.26
C THR A 179 6.71 17.43 2.05
N ASP A 180 7.51 16.37 1.99
CA ASP A 180 7.46 15.38 0.90
C ASP A 180 7.81 15.97 -0.47
N VAL A 181 8.82 16.85 -0.53
CA VAL A 181 9.35 17.41 -1.78
C VAL A 181 10.80 16.98 -2.00
N THR A 182 11.22 16.94 -3.26
CA THR A 182 12.62 16.71 -3.63
C THR A 182 13.46 17.97 -3.43
N GLU A 183 14.79 17.84 -3.32
CA GLU A 183 15.71 18.98 -3.26
C GLU A 183 15.54 19.92 -4.47
N LEU A 184 15.33 19.35 -5.67
CA LEU A 184 15.12 20.13 -6.89
C LEU A 184 13.81 20.93 -6.87
N GLU A 185 12.71 20.33 -6.41
CA GLU A 185 11.44 21.03 -6.23
C GLU A 185 11.58 22.15 -5.21
N CYS A 186 12.32 21.91 -4.13
CA CYS A 186 12.62 22.93 -3.12
C CYS A 186 13.40 24.12 -3.70
N ASP A 187 14.43 23.86 -4.50
CA ASP A 187 15.23 24.88 -5.19
C ASP A 187 14.37 25.69 -6.17
N GLN A 188 13.46 25.04 -6.91
CA GLN A 188 12.54 25.72 -7.83
C GLN A 188 11.55 26.66 -7.12
N MET A 189 11.23 26.36 -5.86
CA MET A 189 10.42 27.22 -4.99
C MET A 189 11.26 28.30 -4.29
N ASN A 190 12.56 28.40 -4.56
CA ASN A 190 13.48 29.27 -3.81
C ASN A 190 13.46 28.96 -2.30
N GLY A 191 13.26 27.70 -1.92
CA GLY A 191 13.24 27.24 -0.54
C GLY A 191 14.59 26.73 -0.04
N GLN A 192 14.66 26.42 1.24
CA GLN A 192 15.80 25.75 1.87
C GLN A 192 15.42 24.30 2.20
N TYR A 193 16.13 23.34 1.60
CA TYR A 193 15.93 21.92 1.83
C TYR A 193 16.59 21.47 3.13
N HIS A 194 15.89 20.64 3.91
CA HIS A 194 16.34 20.22 5.25
C HIS A 194 16.93 18.80 5.31
N GLY A 195 17.07 18.17 4.15
CA GLY A 195 17.64 16.84 4.01
C GLY A 195 16.58 15.76 3.91
N ASP A 196 17.06 14.57 3.53
CA ASP A 196 16.23 13.44 3.17
C ASP A 196 15.54 12.82 4.40
N ASP A 197 14.37 12.22 4.17
CA ASP A 197 13.50 11.60 5.19
C ASP A 197 13.03 12.55 6.30
N THR A 198 13.21 13.87 6.13
CA THR A 198 12.68 14.86 7.07
C THR A 198 11.18 15.01 6.89
N THR A 199 10.43 14.74 7.97
CA THR A 199 8.95 14.76 7.96
C THR A 199 8.37 16.10 8.42
N GLU A 200 9.22 17.03 8.87
CA GLU A 200 8.84 18.33 9.41
C GLU A 200 9.93 19.36 9.11
N CYS A 201 9.53 20.63 8.90
CA CYS A 201 10.48 21.72 8.81
C CYS A 201 10.95 22.15 10.22
N PRO A 202 12.11 22.81 10.35
CA PRO A 202 12.51 23.42 11.61
C PRO A 202 11.45 24.41 12.12
N PRO A 203 11.36 24.64 13.44
CA PRO A 203 10.40 25.58 14.03
C PRO A 203 10.43 26.99 13.40
N THR A 204 11.60 27.41 12.90
CA THR A 204 11.80 28.69 12.19
C THR A 204 11.12 28.78 10.83
N CYS A 205 10.50 27.71 10.34
CA CYS A 205 9.84 27.66 9.03
C CYS A 205 8.31 27.63 9.12
N ALA A 206 7.74 27.40 10.30
CA ALA A 206 6.31 27.14 10.47
C ALA A 206 5.61 28.00 11.54
N GLU A 207 6.34 28.73 12.39
CA GLU A 207 5.71 29.49 13.47
C GLU A 207 6.00 30.99 13.32
N MET A 208 5.01 31.76 12.84
CA MET A 208 4.85 33.10 13.41
C MET A 208 4.36 32.89 14.83
N VAL A 209 5.27 32.84 15.81
CA VAL A 209 4.88 32.74 17.21
C VAL A 209 4.26 34.08 17.58
N PHE A 210 2.94 34.12 17.74
CA PHE A 210 2.25 35.30 18.25
C PHE A 210 2.26 35.29 19.78
N GLY A 211 2.42 36.47 20.37
CA GLY A 211 2.46 36.63 21.82
C GLY A 211 2.43 38.10 22.20
N ALA A 212 2.39 38.36 23.51
CA ALA A 212 2.48 39.70 24.05
C ALA A 212 3.89 40.26 23.82
N CYS A 213 3.97 41.44 23.21
CA CYS A 213 5.20 42.19 23.05
C CYS A 213 5.17 43.45 23.91
N CYS A 214 6.14 43.56 24.80
CA CYS A 214 6.25 44.66 25.74
C CYS A 214 7.34 45.64 25.32
N GLN A 215 6.94 46.89 25.09
CA GLN A 215 7.85 47.98 24.77
C GLN A 215 7.42 49.24 25.52
N ASN A 216 8.28 49.74 26.43
CA ASN A 216 8.00 50.92 27.26
C ASN A 216 6.62 50.86 27.94
N ASP A 217 6.33 49.75 28.62
CA ASP A 217 5.06 49.48 29.34
C ASP A 217 3.81 49.44 28.44
N VAL A 218 3.97 49.32 27.12
CA VAL A 218 2.86 49.12 26.17
C VAL A 218 2.87 47.69 25.65
N CYS A 219 1.77 46.97 25.89
CA CYS A 219 1.55 45.64 25.33
C CYS A 219 0.93 45.68 23.93
N ASN A 220 1.52 44.95 22.99
CA ASN A 220 0.92 44.67 21.69
C ASN A 220 1.01 43.18 21.37
N TYR A 221 -0.09 42.57 20.92
CA TYR A 221 -0.09 41.17 20.46
C TYR A 221 0.43 41.10 19.02
N MET A 222 1.64 40.58 18.82
CA MET A 222 2.32 40.57 17.52
C MET A 222 3.26 39.36 17.37
N PRO A 223 3.79 39.08 16.15
CA PRO A 223 4.80 38.04 15.97
C PRO A 223 6.10 38.35 16.72
N ASP A 224 6.74 37.31 17.25
CA ASP A 224 8.03 37.33 17.94
C ASP A 224 9.11 38.15 17.21
N LEU A 225 9.26 37.94 15.91
CA LEU A 225 10.24 38.63 15.07
C LEU A 225 9.98 40.14 15.05
N VAL A 226 8.73 40.57 14.94
CA VAL A 226 8.36 41.99 14.92
C VAL A 226 8.63 42.62 16.28
N CYS A 227 8.35 41.89 17.37
CA CYS A 227 8.65 42.34 18.72
C CYS A 227 10.14 42.58 18.96
N LEU A 228 10.98 41.60 18.58
CA LEU A 228 12.43 41.65 18.76
C LEU A 228 13.08 42.72 17.88
N ILE A 229 12.61 42.92 16.64
CA ILE A 229 13.11 44.00 15.77
C ILE A 229 12.79 45.38 16.35
N GLN A 230 11.65 45.53 17.03
CA GLN A 230 11.29 46.75 17.72
C GLN A 230 12.01 46.91 19.07
N GLY A 231 12.82 45.93 19.49
CA GLY A 231 13.52 45.95 20.77
C GLY A 231 12.59 45.78 21.98
N GLY A 232 11.43 45.15 21.79
CA GLY A 232 10.53 44.78 22.88
C GLY A 232 10.87 43.43 23.49
N THR A 233 10.30 43.15 24.66
CA THR A 233 10.37 41.85 25.35
C THR A 233 9.18 41.01 24.93
N PHE A 234 9.43 39.80 24.43
CA PHE A 234 8.39 38.91 23.88
C PHE A 234 8.00 37.81 24.88
N PHE A 235 6.71 37.62 25.09
CA PHE A 235 6.12 36.57 25.92
C PHE A 235 5.32 35.58 25.02
N PRO A 236 5.88 34.41 24.69
CA PRO A 236 5.25 33.45 23.78
C PRO A 236 3.87 32.97 24.27
N GLY A 237 2.84 33.08 23.43
CA GLY A 237 1.49 32.57 23.74
C GLY A 237 0.64 33.41 24.69
N GLU A 238 1.21 34.46 25.30
CA GLU A 238 0.48 35.38 26.18
C GLU A 238 -0.30 36.46 25.40
N TYR A 239 -1.33 37.05 26.02
CA TYR A 239 -2.17 38.11 25.44
C TYR A 239 -2.08 39.39 26.26
N CYS A 240 -2.34 40.54 25.65
CA CYS A 240 -2.27 41.86 26.33
C CYS A 240 -3.44 42.18 27.28
N ASP A 241 -4.24 41.19 27.66
CA ASP A 241 -5.34 41.34 28.62
C ASP A 241 -5.43 40.07 29.50
N PRO A 242 -5.06 40.15 30.79
CA PRO A 242 -4.57 41.32 31.52
C PRO A 242 -3.19 41.80 31.04
N ASP A 243 -2.83 43.05 31.34
CA ASP A 243 -1.58 43.67 30.87
C ASP A 243 -0.34 42.88 31.34
N THR A 244 0.28 42.16 30.39
CA THR A 244 1.51 41.37 30.61
C THR A 244 2.76 42.26 30.65
N CYS A 245 2.65 43.53 30.28
CA CYS A 245 3.78 44.44 30.12
C CYS A 245 3.99 45.39 31.29
N THR A 246 3.00 45.51 32.16
CA THR A 246 3.28 45.89 33.53
C THR A 246 4.03 44.72 34.18
N THR A 247 5.36 44.85 34.28
CA THR A 247 6.11 44.13 35.31
C THR A 247 5.47 44.53 36.63
N ASN A 248 4.57 43.68 37.10
CA ASN A 248 4.05 43.72 38.46
C ASN A 248 5.22 43.29 39.35
N CYS A 249 6.26 44.12 39.42
CA CYS A 249 7.29 44.04 40.43
C CYS A 249 6.65 44.56 41.70
N ILE A 250 5.81 43.70 42.25
CA ILE A 250 5.00 43.95 43.44
C ILE A 250 5.88 44.51 44.58
N GLY A 251 7.17 44.18 44.61
CA GLY A 251 8.14 44.68 45.59
C GLY A 251 9.06 45.82 45.15
N ASP A 252 8.98 46.36 43.93
CA ASP A 252 9.76 47.54 43.49
C ASP A 252 8.95 48.81 43.75
N LEU A 253 9.03 49.30 44.98
CA LEU A 253 8.19 50.37 45.48
C LEU A 253 8.74 51.76 45.15
N ASP A 254 10.02 51.86 44.77
CA ASP A 254 10.63 53.12 44.32
C ASP A 254 10.84 53.23 42.80
N GLY A 255 10.56 52.15 42.06
CA GLY A 255 10.53 52.09 40.60
C GLY A 255 11.92 52.07 39.97
N ASP A 256 12.94 51.60 40.71
CA ASP A 256 14.33 51.57 40.27
C ASP A 256 14.75 50.26 39.59
N GLY A 257 13.80 49.32 39.43
CA GLY A 257 13.97 48.02 38.78
C GLY A 257 14.67 46.98 39.66
N LEU A 258 14.89 47.26 40.94
CA LEU A 258 15.52 46.35 41.89
C LEU A 258 14.69 46.24 43.17
N ILE A 259 14.25 45.03 43.51
CA ILE A 259 13.60 44.76 44.80
C ILE A 259 14.69 44.58 45.86
N ASN A 260 14.91 45.62 46.67
CA ASN A 260 16.04 45.68 47.59
C ASN A 260 15.69 46.35 48.93
N VAL A 261 16.73 46.73 49.68
CA VAL A 261 16.58 47.35 51.01
C VAL A 261 15.80 48.67 50.93
N LYS A 262 15.90 49.42 49.83
CA LYS A 262 15.16 50.66 49.67
C LYS A 262 13.66 50.41 49.65
N ASP A 263 13.20 49.39 48.92
CA ASP A 263 11.79 49.02 48.86
C ASP A 263 11.30 48.50 50.19
N MET A 264 12.09 47.69 50.88
CA MET A 264 11.79 47.27 52.26
C MET A 264 11.61 48.49 53.19
N LEU A 265 12.42 49.54 53.04
CA LEU A 265 12.27 50.76 53.82
C LEU A 265 11.03 51.57 53.42
N THR A 266 10.69 51.60 52.14
CA THR A 266 9.45 52.22 51.63
C THR A 266 8.22 51.52 52.20
N LEU A 267 8.19 50.18 52.19
CA LEU A 267 7.12 49.37 52.77
C LEU A 267 7.00 49.63 54.28
N LEU A 268 8.10 49.51 55.02
CA LEU A 268 8.10 49.70 56.48
C LEU A 268 7.70 51.11 56.92
N ALA A 269 7.87 52.13 56.07
CA ALA A 269 7.41 53.48 56.34
C ALA A 269 5.87 53.61 56.32
N SER A 270 5.20 52.71 55.59
CA SER A 270 3.74 52.66 55.43
C SER A 270 3.07 51.59 56.31
N PHE A 271 3.87 50.78 57.03
CA PHE A 271 3.40 49.65 57.84
C PHE A 271 2.30 50.05 58.83
N GLY A 272 1.11 49.47 58.66
CA GLY A 272 -0.08 49.71 59.45
C GLY A 272 -0.69 51.11 59.32
N GLN A 273 -0.31 51.90 58.30
CA GLN A 273 -0.77 53.28 58.10
C GLN A 273 -1.62 53.46 56.83
N ASN A 274 -1.18 52.93 55.68
CA ASN A 274 -1.88 53.02 54.38
C ASN A 274 -1.25 52.06 53.33
N ASP A 275 -1.86 51.98 52.15
CA ASP A 275 -1.55 51.10 51.01
C ASP A 275 -0.23 51.42 50.26
N GLY A 276 0.63 52.28 50.82
CA GLY A 276 1.88 52.70 50.19
C GLY A 276 2.94 51.60 50.08
N GLY A 277 2.74 50.45 50.72
CA GLY A 277 3.53 49.23 50.56
C GLY A 277 2.65 47.99 50.38
N ASP A 278 1.43 48.17 49.84
CA ASP A 278 0.46 47.10 49.58
C ASP A 278 0.88 46.26 48.37
N CYS A 279 1.60 45.19 48.67
CA CYS A 279 2.14 44.26 47.69
C CYS A 279 1.11 43.20 47.27
N ASP A 280 0.18 42.81 48.14
CA ASP A 280 -0.86 41.81 47.80
C ASP A 280 -2.18 42.41 47.29
N GLY A 281 -2.34 43.73 47.36
CA GLY A 281 -3.47 44.49 46.85
C GLY A 281 -4.71 44.43 47.75
N ASP A 282 -4.54 44.10 49.05
CA ASP A 282 -5.66 43.93 49.98
C ASP A 282 -6.11 45.23 50.68
N GLY A 283 -5.40 46.33 50.44
CA GLY A 283 -5.74 47.67 50.87
C GLY A 283 -5.13 48.09 52.21
N ASP A 284 -4.19 47.31 52.76
CA ASP A 284 -3.32 47.77 53.85
C ASP A 284 -1.82 47.47 53.61
N THR A 285 -0.98 47.66 54.62
CA THR A 285 0.45 47.34 54.51
C THR A 285 0.85 46.67 55.81
N ASP A 286 1.00 45.36 55.76
CA ASP A 286 1.21 44.51 56.91
C ASP A 286 2.35 43.49 56.69
N ILE A 287 2.32 42.40 57.47
CA ILE A 287 3.35 41.38 57.40
C ILE A 287 3.29 40.56 56.11
N ASN A 288 2.13 40.44 55.46
CA ASN A 288 1.97 39.68 54.22
C ASN A 288 2.73 40.38 53.09
N ASP A 289 2.69 41.71 53.04
CA ASP A 289 3.46 42.51 52.07
C ASP A 289 4.96 42.37 52.27
N VAL A 290 5.41 42.38 53.53
CA VAL A 290 6.82 42.15 53.88
C VAL A 290 7.29 40.80 53.35
N LEU A 291 6.46 39.76 53.46
CA LEU A 291 6.81 38.42 52.98
C LEU A 291 6.86 38.36 51.45
N LEU A 292 5.94 39.03 50.75
CA LEU A 292 5.95 39.12 49.28
C LEU A 292 7.17 39.87 48.75
N LEU A 293 7.52 41.00 49.37
CA LEU A 293 8.69 41.78 48.96
C LEU A 293 9.99 40.97 49.13
N ILE A 294 10.13 40.22 50.23
CA ILE A 294 11.30 39.36 50.46
C ILE A 294 11.35 38.18 49.49
N ASP A 295 10.20 37.60 49.14
CA ASP A 295 10.13 36.49 48.18
C ASP A 295 10.59 36.92 46.78
N ALA A 296 10.33 38.19 46.43
CA ALA A 296 10.72 38.79 45.15
C ALA A 296 12.09 39.50 45.17
N TRP A 297 12.91 39.32 46.22
CA TRP A 297 14.16 40.07 46.40
C TRP A 297 15.18 39.85 45.27
N GLY A 298 15.64 40.93 44.65
CA GLY A 298 16.61 40.87 43.55
C GLY A 298 16.28 41.81 42.40
N GLU A 299 16.75 41.46 41.20
CA GLU A 299 16.41 42.19 39.98
C GLU A 299 14.97 41.88 39.57
N CYS A 300 14.25 42.91 39.14
CA CYS A 300 12.97 42.74 38.44
C CYS A 300 13.20 41.98 37.12
N PRO A 301 12.52 40.84 36.89
CA PRO A 301 12.62 40.09 35.63
C PRO A 301 12.11 40.84 34.41
#